data_AF-A0A6A7GA90-F1
#
_entry.id   AF-A0A6A7GA90-F1
#
_cell.length_a   1.000
_cell.length_b   1.000
_cell.length_c   1.000
_cell.angle_alpha   90.00
_cell.angle_beta   90.00
_cell.angle_gamma   90.00
#
_symmetry.space_group_name_H-M   'P 1'
#
loop_
_entity.id
_entity.type
_entity.pdbx_description
1 polymer ?
#
loop_
_entity_poly.entity_id
_entity_poly.type
_entity_poly.pdbx_seq_one_letter_code
_entity_poly.pdbx_strand_id
1 'polypeptide(L)'
;KTNEEEAEQTVEEATLAKLRARLAVLLYRISSEERRAKFGFGRRIIDEVLKTSLQSSGHDPVTDPEMSTLNELRQNVLLLLKWTIPVETMEEYHRNSMTVDEVLEMLTS
;
A
#
# COMPACT_ATOMS: atom_id res chain seq x y z
N LYS A 1 17.16 -4.69 24.91
CA LYS A 1 16.96 -4.20 23.54
C LYS A 1 18.08 -3.22 23.28
N THR A 2 18.82 -3.44 22.20
CA THR A 2 20.03 -2.68 21.88
C THR A 2 19.60 -1.42 21.13
N ASN A 3 20.32 -0.30 21.27
CA ASN A 3 19.98 1.00 20.67
C ASN A 3 19.76 0.94 19.13
N GLU A 4 20.32 -0.08 18.47
CA GLU A 4 20.16 -0.35 17.03
C GLU A 4 18.77 -0.92 16.68
N GLU A 5 18.23 -1.82 17.50
CA GLU A 5 16.90 -2.44 17.30
C GLU A 5 15.79 -1.38 17.43
N GLU A 6 15.96 -0.43 18.36
CA GLU A 6 15.01 0.67 18.58
C GLU A 6 15.05 1.68 17.42
N ALA A 7 16.22 1.94 16.86
CA ALA A 7 16.39 2.81 15.70
C ALA A 7 15.75 2.20 14.44
N GLU A 8 15.97 0.90 14.20
CA GLU A 8 15.39 0.18 13.07
C GLU A 8 13.85 0.14 13.15
N GLN A 9 13.31 -0.14 14.34
CA GLN A 9 11.86 -0.11 14.57
C GLN A 9 11.25 1.28 14.30
N THR A 10 11.94 2.35 14.72
CA THR A 10 11.47 3.73 14.50
C THR A 10 11.43 4.08 13.00
N VAL A 11 12.42 3.62 12.23
CA VAL A 11 12.48 3.83 10.78
C VAL A 11 11.36 3.05 10.08
N GLU A 12 11.08 1.82 10.50
CA GLU A 12 9.98 1.01 9.97
C GLU A 12 8.62 1.68 10.21
N GLU A 13 8.37 2.16 11.44
CA GLU A 13 7.14 2.89 11.79
C GLU A 13 6.97 4.18 10.97
N ALA A 14 8.03 4.96 10.81
CA ALA A 14 8.01 6.16 9.98
C ALA A 14 7.75 5.86 8.50
N THR A 15 8.32 4.77 7.99
CA THR A 15 8.13 4.32 6.60
C THR A 15 6.70 3.84 6.39
N LEU A 16 6.16 3.06 7.33
CA LEU A 16 4.79 2.60 7.33
C LEU A 16 3.79 3.77 7.31
N ALA A 17 4.02 4.79 8.14
CA ALA A 17 3.18 5.99 8.16
C ALA A 17 3.17 6.72 6.81
N LYS A 18 4.33 6.88 6.16
CA LYS A 18 4.44 7.49 4.82
C LYS A 18 3.70 6.68 3.76
N LEU A 19 3.89 5.36 3.75
CA LEU A 19 3.24 4.47 2.78
C LEU A 19 1.71 4.53 2.94
N ARG A 20 1.21 4.51 4.18
CA ARG A 20 -0.22 4.66 4.49
C ARG A 20 -0.80 5.99 4.01
N ALA A 21 -0.08 7.10 4.24
CA ALA A 21 -0.53 8.43 3.80
C ALA A 21 -0.66 8.50 2.27
N ARG A 22 0.34 8.01 1.55
CA ARG A 22 0.34 7.96 0.08
C ARG A 22 -0.75 7.03 -0.46
N LEU A 23 -0.91 5.85 0.14
CA LEU A 23 -1.98 4.93 -0.21
C LEU A 23 -3.37 5.56 -0.03
N ALA A 24 -3.57 6.33 1.03
CA ALA A 24 -4.82 7.06 1.24
C ALA A 24 -5.07 8.06 0.09
N VAL A 25 -4.06 8.83 -0.31
CA VAL A 25 -4.14 9.74 -1.47
C VAL A 25 -4.48 8.96 -2.75
N LEU A 26 -3.80 7.85 -3.02
CA LEU A 26 -4.05 7.05 -4.22
C LEU A 26 -5.50 6.53 -4.23
N LEU A 27 -5.94 5.87 -3.16
CA LEU A 27 -7.29 5.33 -3.05
C LEU A 27 -8.35 6.44 -3.15
N TYR A 28 -8.07 7.63 -2.63
CA TYR A 28 -8.92 8.79 -2.82
C TYR A 28 -9.05 9.17 -4.30
N ARG A 29 -7.93 9.23 -5.03
CA ARG A 29 -7.89 9.59 -6.47
C ARG A 29 -8.59 8.55 -7.36
N ILE A 30 -8.44 7.24 -7.08
CA ILE A 30 -8.89 6.17 -7.99
C ILE A 30 -10.25 5.55 -7.65
N SER A 31 -10.75 5.71 -6.42
CA SER A 31 -12.04 5.12 -6.00
C SER A 31 -13.18 6.11 -6.12
N SER A 32 -14.41 5.64 -6.37
CA SER A 32 -15.61 6.48 -6.26
C SER A 32 -15.91 6.83 -4.80
N GLU A 33 -16.65 7.93 -4.56
CA GLU A 33 -17.07 8.33 -3.22
C GLU A 33 -17.87 7.23 -2.50
N GLU A 34 -18.78 6.58 -3.21
CA GLU A 34 -19.57 5.46 -2.69
C GLU A 34 -18.67 4.29 -2.24
N ARG A 35 -17.66 3.90 -3.05
CA ARG A 35 -16.73 2.84 -2.66
C ARG A 35 -15.89 3.24 -1.45
N ARG A 36 -15.40 4.48 -1.41
CA ARG A 36 -14.63 5.00 -0.26
C ARG A 36 -15.46 4.95 1.03
N ALA A 37 -16.72 5.40 0.96
CA ALA A 37 -17.64 5.34 2.09
C ALA A 37 -17.93 3.89 2.50
N LYS A 38 -18.25 3.01 1.55
CA LYS A 38 -18.56 1.59 1.77
C LYS A 38 -17.41 0.85 2.46
N PHE A 39 -16.16 1.13 2.08
CA PHE A 39 -15.00 0.45 2.65
C PHE A 39 -14.45 1.10 3.93
N GLY A 40 -15.01 2.25 4.34
CA GLY A 40 -14.65 2.92 5.60
C GLY A 40 -13.43 3.82 5.50
N PHE A 41 -13.17 4.42 4.33
CA PHE A 41 -12.10 5.41 4.15
C PHE A 41 -12.24 6.56 5.17
N GLY A 42 -11.16 6.91 5.85
CA GLY A 42 -11.15 7.92 6.92
C GLY A 42 -11.72 7.46 8.27
N ARG A 43 -12.27 6.24 8.37
CA ARG A 43 -12.81 5.64 9.61
C ARG A 43 -12.08 4.36 10.05
N ARG A 44 -11.43 3.67 9.11
CA ARG A 44 -10.65 2.45 9.35
C ARG A 44 -9.18 2.68 9.01
N ILE A 45 -8.32 1.82 9.55
CA ILE A 45 -6.90 1.75 9.16
C ILE A 45 -6.84 1.46 7.65
N ILE A 46 -6.01 2.22 6.94
CA ILE A 46 -5.97 2.17 5.47
C ILE A 46 -5.57 0.80 4.93
N ASP A 47 -4.75 0.05 5.66
CA ASP A 47 -4.34 -1.33 5.36
C ASP A 47 -5.57 -2.24 5.23
N GLU A 48 -6.53 -2.11 6.15
CA GLU A 48 -7.77 -2.89 6.15
C GLU A 48 -8.75 -2.43 5.05
N VAL A 49 -8.76 -1.12 4.75
CA VAL A 49 -9.49 -0.57 3.61
C VAL A 49 -8.95 -1.13 2.30
N LEU A 50 -7.61 -1.24 2.16
CA LEU A 50 -6.95 -1.83 1.00
C LEU A 50 -7.30 -3.30 0.85
N LYS A 51 -7.18 -4.12 1.90
CA LYS A 51 -7.58 -5.54 1.87
C LYS A 51 -9.04 -5.72 1.43
N THR A 52 -9.94 -4.94 2.02
CA THR A 52 -11.37 -4.96 1.65
C THR A 52 -11.57 -4.56 0.18
N SER A 53 -10.82 -3.57 -0.30
CA SER A 53 -10.89 -3.09 -1.68
C SER A 53 -10.41 -4.13 -2.69
N LEU A 54 -9.32 -4.82 -2.38
CA LEU A 54 -8.77 -5.93 -3.17
C LEU A 54 -9.77 -7.09 -3.25
N GLN A 55 -10.29 -7.56 -2.11
CA GLN A 55 -11.31 -8.62 -2.05
C GLN A 55 -12.56 -8.27 -2.85
N SER A 56 -13.05 -7.04 -2.70
CA SER A 56 -14.21 -6.56 -3.46
C SER A 56 -13.96 -6.48 -4.97
N SER A 57 -12.70 -6.49 -5.40
CA SER A 57 -12.31 -6.45 -6.81
C SER A 57 -11.92 -7.85 -7.33
N GLY A 58 -12.07 -8.89 -6.51
CA GLY A 58 -11.77 -10.28 -6.88
C GLY A 58 -10.30 -10.67 -6.70
N HIS A 59 -9.54 -9.91 -5.90
CA HIS A 59 -8.14 -10.20 -5.61
C HIS A 59 -7.94 -10.54 -4.13
N ASP A 60 -7.30 -11.67 -3.87
CA ASP A 60 -7.02 -12.12 -2.51
C ASP A 60 -5.86 -11.30 -1.91
N PRO A 61 -6.07 -10.57 -0.80
CA PRO A 61 -5.01 -9.85 -0.13
C PRO A 61 -3.99 -10.80 0.50
N VAL A 62 -2.75 -10.36 0.57
CA VAL A 62 -1.71 -11.02 1.34
C VAL A 62 -2.00 -10.81 2.83
N THR A 63 -2.07 -11.91 3.56
CA THR A 63 -2.17 -11.95 5.02
C THR A 63 -1.19 -13.01 5.53
N ASP A 64 -0.14 -12.58 6.23
CA ASP A 64 0.87 -13.50 6.77
C ASP A 64 1.25 -13.07 8.19
N PRO A 65 0.91 -13.88 9.22
CA PRO A 65 1.17 -13.53 10.61
C PRO A 65 2.67 -13.44 10.95
N GLU A 66 3.54 -14.03 10.13
CA GLU A 66 5.00 -13.97 10.31
C GLU A 66 5.63 -12.77 9.59
N MET A 67 4.86 -12.03 8.78
CA MET A 67 5.33 -10.89 8.02
C MET A 67 5.19 -9.59 8.82
N SER A 68 6.18 -8.70 8.70
CA SER A 68 6.06 -7.36 9.28
C SER A 68 4.92 -6.57 8.64
N THR A 69 4.29 -5.67 9.39
CA THR A 69 3.17 -4.86 8.89
C THR A 69 3.56 -4.03 7.66
N LEU A 70 4.79 -3.52 7.62
CA LEU A 70 5.29 -2.76 6.47
C LEU A 70 5.39 -3.63 5.22
N ASN A 71 5.93 -4.85 5.36
CA ASN A 71 6.07 -5.76 4.23
C ASN A 71 4.71 -6.27 3.75
N GLU A 72 3.78 -6.59 4.64
CA GLU A 72 2.42 -6.98 4.26
C GLU A 72 1.72 -5.84 3.49
N LEU A 73 1.87 -4.60 3.95
CA LEU A 73 1.31 -3.43 3.26
C LEU A 73 1.93 -3.26 1.88
N ARG A 74 3.26 -3.37 1.74
CA ARG A 74 3.95 -3.29 0.44
C ARG A 74 3.47 -4.34 -0.55
N GLN A 75 3.27 -5.58 -0.11
CA GLN A 75 2.77 -6.65 -0.98
C GLN A 75 1.35 -6.37 -1.45
N ASN A 76 0.47 -5.92 -0.55
CA ASN A 76 -0.90 -5.56 -0.91
C ASN A 76 -0.97 -4.32 -1.80
N VAL A 77 -0.09 -3.33 -1.60
CA VAL A 77 0.02 -2.18 -2.51
C VAL A 77 0.50 -2.63 -3.89
N LEU A 78 1.53 -3.49 -3.97
CA LEU A 78 1.99 -4.05 -5.24
C LEU A 78 0.86 -4.78 -5.97
N LEU A 79 0.06 -5.57 -5.24
CA LEU A 79 -1.10 -6.25 -5.80
C LEU A 79 -2.10 -5.24 -6.38
N LEU A 80 -2.45 -4.19 -5.64
CA LEU A 80 -3.32 -3.11 -6.14
C LEU A 80 -2.76 -2.47 -7.42
N LEU A 81 -1.47 -2.12 -7.43
CA LEU A 81 -0.84 -1.44 -8.56
C LEU A 81 -0.86 -2.31 -9.82
N LYS A 82 -0.58 -3.61 -9.70
CA LYS A 82 -0.65 -4.57 -10.82
C LYS A 82 -2.02 -4.61 -11.51
N TRP A 83 -3.10 -4.29 -10.78
CA TRP A 83 -4.46 -4.32 -11.30
C TRP A 83 -5.03 -2.93 -11.64
N THR A 84 -4.35 -1.87 -11.23
CA THR A 84 -4.80 -0.48 -11.44
C THR A 84 -4.02 0.21 -12.55
N ILE A 85 -2.78 -0.21 -12.79
CA ILE A 85 -1.85 0.44 -13.72
C ILE A 85 -1.73 -0.40 -14.99
N PRO A 86 -1.64 0.22 -16.19
CA PRO A 86 -1.36 -0.50 -17.43
C PRO A 86 -0.10 -1.38 -17.34
N VAL A 87 -0.14 -2.53 -18.00
CA VAL A 87 0.94 -3.54 -17.91
C VAL A 87 2.26 -2.95 -18.39
N GLU A 88 2.23 -2.16 -19.47
CA GLU A 88 3.41 -1.52 -20.05
C GLU A 88 4.10 -0.59 -19.04
N THR A 89 3.30 0.17 -18.28
CA THR A 89 3.80 1.05 -17.21
C THR A 89 4.36 0.24 -16.04
N MET A 90 3.72 -0.87 -15.66
CA MET A 90 4.27 -1.77 -14.63
C MET A 90 5.60 -2.41 -15.06
N GLU A 91 5.75 -2.76 -16.34
CA GLU A 91 7.01 -3.26 -16.88
C GLU A 91 8.10 -2.19 -16.88
N GLU A 92 7.78 -0.93 -17.16
CA GLU A 92 8.73 0.18 -17.05
C GLU A 92 9.25 0.31 -15.62
N TYR A 93 8.37 0.27 -14.62
CA TYR A 93 8.78 0.30 -13.22
C TYR A 93 9.69 -0.88 -12.86
N HIS A 94 9.37 -2.07 -13.37
CA HIS A 94 10.21 -3.24 -13.17
C HIS A 94 11.59 -3.09 -13.85
N ARG A 95 11.64 -2.65 -15.12
CA ARG A 95 12.89 -2.40 -15.85
C ARG A 95 13.78 -1.37 -15.15
N ASN A 96 13.17 -0.36 -14.54
CA ASN A 96 13.86 0.67 -13.80
C ASN A 96 14.19 0.28 -12.34
N SER A 97 13.92 -0.98 -11.94
CA SER A 97 14.16 -1.49 -10.58
C SER A 97 13.50 -0.66 -9.49
N MET A 98 12.33 -0.09 -9.78
CA MET A 98 11.61 0.77 -8.84
C MET A 98 10.95 -0.05 -7.74
N THR A 99 11.05 0.46 -6.52
CA THR A 99 10.36 -0.09 -5.36
C THR A 99 8.88 0.33 -5.34
N VAL A 100 8.06 -0.43 -4.60
CA VAL A 100 6.65 -0.10 -4.37
C VAL A 100 6.50 1.30 -3.77
N ASP A 101 7.38 1.65 -2.84
CA ASP A 101 7.36 2.93 -2.14
C ASP A 101 7.62 4.11 -3.10
N GLU A 102 8.58 3.96 -4.01
CA GLU A 102 8.90 4.96 -5.05
C GLU A 102 7.78 5.08 -6.07
N VAL A 103 7.23 3.96 -6.54
CA VAL A 103 6.10 3.97 -7.48
C VAL A 103 4.90 4.67 -6.86
N LEU A 104 4.57 4.32 -5.61
CA LEU A 104 3.46 4.96 -4.90
C LEU A 104 3.72 6.45 -4.68
N GLU A 105 4.95 6.85 -4.36
CA GLU A 105 5.36 8.25 -4.25
C GLU A 105 5.15 9.03 -5.55
N MET A 106 5.59 8.50 -6.69
CA MET A 106 5.37 9.15 -7.99
C MET A 106 3.89 9.36 -8.31
N LEU A 107 3.03 8.40 -7.96
CA LEU A 107 1.60 8.45 -8.26
C LEU A 107 0.81 9.38 -7.32
N THR A 108 1.41 9.76 -6.18
CA THR A 108 0.73 10.47 -5.09
C THR A 108 1.35 11.83 -4.76
N SER A 109 2.47 12.16 -5.41
CA SER A 109 3.02 13.52 -5.46
C SER A 109 2.12 14.48 -6.24
#